data_AF-A0A0N1HAD6-F1
#
_entry.id   AF-A0A0N1HAD6-F1
#
_cell.length_a   1.000
_cell.length_b   1.000
_cell.length_c   1.000
_cell.angle_alpha   90.00
_cell.angle_beta   90.00
_cell.angle_gamma   90.00
#
_symmetry.space_group_name_H-M   'P 1'
#
loop_
_entity.id
_entity.type
_entity.pdbx_description
1 polymer ?
#
loop_
_entity_poly.entity_id
_entity_poly.type
_entity_poly.pdbx_seq_one_letter_code
_entity_poly.pdbx_strand_id
1 'polypeptide(L)'
;MIKLVHVTARKPSLSKVEFYDRWLNRHGPSVHSHARTLRMKKCVQSHLIDSPLNEALRSPRGMLPPVDGINEVWWDSLEDLQAAFTSPEGLAALEELGSDEESITDPSRSHIFLTKEHVIFDNTSPSTKSPVGDETTIKVTYLVVKRDGTTRDACHKTWLDDHGPYVTQFAKALNMDKYVQSHTITDDFSESLREKSGFAKALDGITEVWIVDPSKSPQDIAATGGSTRLIEDEKRFVELGQSRCFVTKEHVIFDFR
;
A
#
# COMPACT_ATOMS: atom_id res chain seq x y z
N MET A 1 -12.85 -5.72 8.88
CA MET A 1 -12.64 -4.60 7.95
C MET A 1 -12.09 -5.11 6.64
N ILE A 2 -12.54 -4.51 5.54
CA ILE A 2 -11.99 -4.70 4.20
C ILE A 2 -11.20 -3.44 3.84
N LYS A 3 -10.05 -3.61 3.18
CA LYS A 3 -9.21 -2.52 2.72
C LYS A 3 -9.13 -2.50 1.20
N LEU A 4 -9.51 -1.40 0.56
CA LEU A 4 -9.21 -1.14 -0.84
C LEU A 4 -7.83 -0.49 -0.94
N VAL A 5 -6.99 -1.04 -1.82
CA VAL A 5 -5.70 -0.46 -2.17
C VAL A 5 -5.80 0.05 -3.60
N HIS A 6 -5.54 1.34 -3.79
CA HIS A 6 -5.34 1.97 -5.09
C HIS A 6 -3.87 2.36 -5.21
N VAL A 7 -3.13 1.62 -6.04
CA VAL A 7 -1.76 1.96 -6.45
C VAL A 7 -1.84 3.02 -7.54
N THR A 8 -1.30 4.20 -7.30
CA THR A 8 -1.48 5.36 -8.18
C THR A 8 -0.17 5.75 -8.86
N ALA A 9 -0.16 5.68 -10.18
CA ALA A 9 0.86 6.28 -11.02
C ALA A 9 0.29 7.55 -11.66
N ARG A 10 1.01 8.66 -11.57
CA ARG A 10 0.57 9.92 -12.19
C ARG A 10 0.62 9.83 -13.71
N LYS A 11 -0.24 10.58 -14.39
CA LYS A 11 -0.14 10.78 -15.84
C LYS A 11 1.23 11.32 -16.22
N PRO A 12 1.85 10.84 -17.32
CA PRO A 12 3.15 11.32 -17.77
C PRO A 12 3.20 12.84 -18.03
N SER A 13 2.06 13.45 -18.39
CA SER A 13 1.93 14.88 -18.65
C SER A 13 1.94 15.76 -17.39
N LEU A 14 1.74 15.19 -16.20
CA LEU A 14 1.70 15.95 -14.94
C LEU A 14 3.07 15.97 -14.27
N SER A 15 3.46 17.12 -13.73
CA SER A 15 4.62 17.20 -12.86
C SER A 15 4.35 16.50 -11.52
N LYS A 16 5.40 16.05 -10.83
CA LYS A 16 5.29 15.42 -9.49
C LYS A 16 4.67 16.40 -8.47
N VAL A 17 5.07 17.66 -8.51
CA VAL A 17 4.56 18.72 -7.62
C VAL A 17 3.07 18.96 -7.85
N GLU A 18 2.66 19.12 -9.11
CA GLU A 18 1.25 19.30 -9.47
C GLU A 18 0.41 18.08 -9.09
N PHE A 19 0.91 16.87 -9.36
CA PHE A 19 0.21 15.64 -9.01
C PHE A 19 -0.05 15.56 -7.49
N TYR A 20 0.97 15.76 -6.65
CA TYR A 20 0.78 15.67 -5.20
C TYR A 20 -0.05 16.80 -4.61
N ASP A 21 0.04 18.03 -5.16
CA ASP A 21 -0.87 19.11 -4.76
C ASP A 21 -2.33 18.72 -5.04
N ARG A 22 -2.62 18.23 -6.26
CA ARG A 22 -3.97 17.81 -6.61
C ARG A 22 -4.43 16.61 -5.79
N TRP A 23 -3.57 15.62 -5.60
CA TRP A 23 -3.93 14.39 -4.90
C TRP A 23 -4.16 14.62 -3.40
N LEU A 24 -3.30 15.37 -2.72
CA LEU A 24 -3.42 15.61 -1.29
C LEU A 24 -4.38 16.76 -0.97
N ASN A 25 -4.27 17.89 -1.65
CA ASN A 25 -4.96 19.13 -1.27
C ASN A 25 -6.32 19.33 -1.94
N ARG A 26 -6.68 18.50 -2.93
CA ARG A 26 -8.01 18.58 -3.59
C ARG A 26 -8.74 17.24 -3.53
N HIS A 27 -8.12 16.18 -4.05
CA HIS A 27 -8.72 14.85 -4.05
C HIS A 27 -8.96 14.33 -2.63
N GLY A 28 -7.95 14.42 -1.76
CA GLY A 28 -8.06 14.05 -0.34
C GLY A 28 -9.28 14.69 0.37
N PRO A 29 -9.43 16.02 0.38
CA PRO A 29 -10.62 16.69 0.91
C PRO A 29 -11.94 16.27 0.28
N SER A 30 -11.98 16.03 -1.04
CA SER A 30 -13.19 15.53 -1.73
C SER A 30 -13.55 14.10 -1.27
N VAL A 31 -12.57 13.20 -1.15
CA VAL A 31 -12.79 11.86 -0.58
C VAL A 31 -13.30 11.97 0.86
N HIS A 32 -12.76 12.89 1.66
CA HIS A 32 -13.24 13.12 3.03
C HIS A 32 -14.69 13.62 3.07
N SER A 33 -15.09 14.55 2.20
CA SER A 33 -16.48 15.03 2.15
C SER A 33 -17.48 13.92 1.81
N HIS A 34 -17.06 12.94 1.03
CA HIS A 34 -17.86 11.78 0.64
C HIS A 34 -17.74 10.59 1.59
N ALA A 35 -16.88 10.65 2.60
CA ALA A 35 -16.53 9.52 3.43
C ALA A 35 -17.75 8.89 4.15
N ARG A 36 -18.69 9.73 4.63
CA ARG A 36 -19.94 9.23 5.24
C ARG A 36 -20.88 8.60 4.22
N THR A 37 -21.08 9.25 3.08
CA THR A 37 -21.90 8.76 1.96
C THR A 37 -21.40 7.39 1.48
N LEU A 38 -20.09 7.26 1.34
CA LEU A 38 -19.42 6.05 0.89
C LEU A 38 -19.09 5.07 2.03
N ARG A 39 -19.55 5.33 3.26
CA ARG A 39 -19.34 4.48 4.45
C ARG A 39 -17.86 4.17 4.76
N MET A 40 -16.95 5.02 4.34
CA MET A 40 -15.51 4.89 4.57
C MET A 40 -15.18 5.13 6.05
N LYS A 41 -14.30 4.31 6.61
CA LYS A 41 -13.85 4.40 8.01
C LYS A 41 -12.52 5.08 8.16
N LYS A 42 -11.63 4.88 7.20
CA LYS A 42 -10.29 5.42 7.18
C LYS A 42 -9.86 5.64 5.74
N CYS A 43 -9.08 6.68 5.50
CA CYS A 43 -8.42 6.94 4.23
C CYS A 43 -7.01 7.45 4.48
N VAL A 44 -6.02 6.79 3.87
CA VAL A 44 -4.60 7.14 3.98
C VAL A 44 -4.00 7.22 2.59
N GLN A 45 -3.32 8.33 2.30
CA GLN A 45 -2.46 8.44 1.13
C GLN A 45 -1.01 8.25 1.56
N SER A 46 -0.25 7.48 0.78
CA SER A 46 1.17 7.22 1.01
C SER A 46 1.97 7.66 -0.21
N HIS A 47 2.64 8.81 -0.12
CA HIS A 47 3.33 9.47 -1.22
C HIS A 47 4.78 9.03 -1.31
N LEU A 48 5.29 8.74 -2.50
CA LEU A 48 6.69 8.38 -2.72
C LEU A 48 7.66 9.49 -2.23
N ILE A 49 8.57 9.11 -1.33
CA ILE A 49 9.73 9.92 -0.96
C ILE A 49 10.81 9.71 -2.02
N ASP A 50 11.32 10.79 -2.62
CA ASP A 50 12.49 10.70 -3.50
C ASP A 50 13.75 10.54 -2.66
N SER A 51 14.24 9.30 -2.57
CA SER A 51 15.35 8.95 -1.69
C SER A 51 16.25 7.89 -2.33
N PRO A 52 17.58 7.98 -2.16
CA PRO A 52 18.51 6.91 -2.52
C PRO A 52 18.18 5.56 -1.87
N LEU A 53 17.42 5.56 -0.77
CA LEU A 53 16.95 4.34 -0.12
C LEU A 53 16.08 3.47 -1.04
N ASN A 54 15.33 4.08 -1.98
CA ASN A 54 14.52 3.33 -2.95
C ASN A 54 15.40 2.42 -3.81
N GLU A 55 16.54 2.93 -4.29
CA GLU A 55 17.49 2.13 -5.07
C GLU A 55 18.15 1.05 -4.21
N ALA A 56 18.58 1.41 -3.00
CA ALA A 56 19.22 0.48 -2.07
C ALA A 56 18.30 -0.69 -1.68
N LEU A 57 16.99 -0.46 -1.56
CA LEU A 57 16.00 -1.48 -1.26
C LEU A 57 15.69 -2.37 -2.47
N ARG A 58 15.54 -1.77 -3.66
CA ARG A 58 15.06 -2.48 -4.86
C ARG A 58 16.17 -3.23 -5.61
N SER A 59 17.38 -2.69 -5.67
CA SER A 59 18.47 -3.20 -6.51
C SER A 59 18.87 -4.63 -6.14
N PRO A 60 19.06 -4.98 -4.85
CA PRO A 60 19.37 -6.37 -4.46
C PRO A 60 18.25 -7.38 -4.78
N ARG A 61 17.02 -6.90 -4.96
CA ARG A 61 15.84 -7.72 -5.32
C ARG A 61 15.62 -7.79 -6.83
N GLY A 62 16.22 -6.90 -7.62
CA GLY A 62 15.87 -6.72 -9.02
C GLY A 62 14.44 -6.21 -9.24
N MET A 63 13.87 -5.51 -8.25
CA MET A 63 12.50 -5.00 -8.31
C MET A 63 12.36 -3.79 -9.25
N LEU A 64 11.15 -3.62 -9.79
CA LEU A 64 10.81 -2.53 -10.70
C LEU A 64 10.90 -1.16 -10.01
N PRO A 65 11.04 -0.06 -10.79
CA PRO A 65 11.04 1.29 -10.25
C PRO A 65 9.75 1.62 -9.45
N PRO A 66 9.83 2.57 -8.50
CA PRO A 66 8.67 3.01 -7.73
C PRO A 66 7.53 3.56 -8.58
N VAL A 67 6.33 3.59 -8.00
CA VAL A 67 5.19 4.39 -8.46
C VAL A 67 5.05 5.65 -7.59
N ASP A 68 4.14 6.57 -7.94
CA ASP A 68 4.02 7.84 -7.23
C ASP A 68 3.41 7.70 -5.82
N GLY A 69 2.64 6.64 -5.55
CA GLY A 69 2.18 6.30 -4.20
C GLY A 69 1.08 5.24 -4.17
N ILE A 70 0.46 5.07 -3.00
CA ILE A 70 -0.77 4.30 -2.82
C ILE A 70 -1.81 5.11 -2.04
N ASN A 71 -3.09 4.91 -2.32
CA ASN A 71 -4.22 5.33 -1.49
C ASN A 71 -4.92 4.09 -0.94
N GLU A 72 -5.26 4.14 0.34
CA GLU A 72 -5.84 3.02 1.07
C GLU A 72 -7.12 3.49 1.75
N VAL A 73 -8.19 2.71 1.61
CA VAL A 73 -9.50 3.04 2.18
C VAL A 73 -10.09 1.82 2.87
N TRP A 74 -10.67 2.01 4.05
CA TRP A 74 -11.22 0.91 4.86
C TRP A 74 -12.73 1.02 5.04
N TRP A 75 -13.38 -0.14 5.09
CA TRP A 75 -14.79 -0.33 5.45
C TRP A 75 -14.93 -1.40 6.53
N ASP A 76 -16.06 -1.40 7.24
CA ASP A 76 -16.34 -2.43 8.26
C ASP A 76 -16.41 -3.83 7.61
N SER A 77 -17.09 -3.93 6.47
CA SER A 77 -17.41 -5.16 5.76
C SER A 77 -17.40 -4.99 4.23
N LEU A 78 -17.43 -6.10 3.48
CA LEU A 78 -17.57 -6.06 2.02
C LEU A 78 -18.98 -5.57 1.64
N GLU A 79 -19.97 -5.98 2.42
CA GLU A 79 -21.37 -5.63 2.28
C GLU A 79 -21.59 -4.12 2.43
N ASP A 80 -20.90 -3.47 3.36
CA ASP A 80 -20.98 -2.01 3.52
C ASP A 80 -20.42 -1.25 2.32
N LEU A 81 -19.29 -1.71 1.79
CA LEU A 81 -18.68 -1.14 0.59
C LEU A 81 -19.58 -1.36 -0.64
N GLN A 82 -20.14 -2.56 -0.83
CA GLN A 82 -21.07 -2.83 -1.93
C GLN A 82 -22.35 -2.00 -1.82
N ALA A 83 -22.93 -1.89 -0.62
CA ALA A 83 -24.11 -1.06 -0.39
C ALA A 83 -23.83 0.42 -0.69
N ALA A 84 -22.66 0.92 -0.28
CA ALA A 84 -22.22 2.28 -0.61
C ALA A 84 -22.02 2.49 -2.12
N PHE A 85 -21.46 1.52 -2.84
CA PHE A 85 -21.14 1.65 -4.27
C PHE A 85 -22.35 1.40 -5.20
N THR A 86 -23.50 1.05 -4.63
CA THR A 86 -24.74 0.78 -5.39
C THR A 86 -25.87 1.75 -5.05
N SER A 87 -25.71 2.61 -4.03
CA SER A 87 -26.71 3.63 -3.71
C SER A 87 -26.67 4.79 -4.73
N PRO A 88 -27.79 5.49 -4.97
CA PRO A 88 -27.82 6.66 -5.85
C PRO A 88 -26.80 7.74 -5.43
N GLU A 89 -26.73 8.03 -4.14
CA GLU A 89 -25.81 9.05 -3.61
C GLU A 89 -24.34 8.59 -3.71
N GLY A 90 -24.09 7.29 -3.53
CA GLY A 90 -22.76 6.72 -3.65
C GLY A 90 -22.27 6.68 -5.09
N LEU A 91 -23.14 6.35 -6.05
CA LEU A 91 -22.81 6.41 -7.47
C LEU A 91 -22.46 7.83 -7.91
N ALA A 92 -23.22 8.84 -7.46
CA ALA A 92 -22.91 10.24 -7.73
C ALA A 92 -21.55 10.66 -7.13
N ALA A 93 -21.26 10.25 -5.89
CA ALA A 93 -19.97 10.52 -5.26
C ALA A 93 -18.81 9.83 -6.00
N LEU A 94 -19.00 8.58 -6.45
CA LEU A 94 -17.99 7.83 -7.22
C LEU A 94 -17.74 8.44 -8.60
N GLU A 95 -18.75 8.98 -9.26
CA GLU A 95 -18.60 9.70 -10.54
C GLU A 95 -17.75 10.98 -10.36
N GLU A 96 -17.99 11.74 -9.29
CA GLU A 96 -17.20 12.93 -8.97
C GLU A 96 -15.72 12.56 -8.68
N LEU A 97 -15.51 11.59 -7.79
CA LEU A 97 -14.17 11.12 -7.42
C LEU A 97 -13.43 10.51 -8.62
N GLY A 98 -14.13 9.70 -9.42
CA GLY A 98 -13.58 9.06 -10.61
C GLY A 98 -13.17 10.06 -11.68
N SER A 99 -13.93 11.14 -11.87
CA SER A 99 -13.59 12.19 -12.85
C SER A 99 -12.31 12.94 -12.48
N ASP A 100 -12.11 13.26 -11.19
CA ASP A 100 -10.86 13.87 -10.73
C ASP A 100 -9.69 12.89 -10.82
N GLU A 101 -9.89 11.64 -10.39
CA GLU A 101 -8.86 10.59 -10.44
C GLU A 101 -8.41 10.28 -11.87
N GLU A 102 -9.35 10.17 -12.82
CA GLU A 102 -9.07 9.97 -14.24
C GLU A 102 -8.18 11.09 -14.80
N SER A 103 -8.35 12.33 -14.32
CA SER A 103 -7.58 13.46 -14.82
C SER A 103 -6.13 13.48 -14.34
N ILE A 104 -5.79 12.76 -13.26
CA ILE A 104 -4.43 12.73 -12.68
C ILE A 104 -3.70 11.39 -12.79
N THR A 105 -4.44 10.29 -12.97
CA THR A 105 -3.90 8.93 -12.88
C THR A 105 -3.67 8.32 -14.26
N ASP A 106 -2.56 7.59 -14.42
CA ASP A 106 -2.30 6.72 -15.57
C ASP A 106 -2.86 5.32 -15.28
N PRO A 107 -3.98 4.93 -15.93
CA PRO A 107 -4.64 3.67 -15.60
C PRO A 107 -3.79 2.45 -15.97
N SER A 108 -2.93 2.55 -16.98
CA SER A 108 -2.07 1.44 -17.44
C SER A 108 -0.97 1.05 -16.45
N ARG A 109 -0.66 1.96 -15.51
CA ARG A 109 0.38 1.82 -14.48
C ARG A 109 -0.18 1.86 -13.06
N SER A 110 -1.50 1.90 -12.93
CA SER A 110 -2.22 1.98 -11.66
C SER A 110 -3.06 0.72 -11.46
N HIS A 111 -3.29 0.37 -10.20
CA HIS A 111 -3.94 -0.88 -9.81
C HIS A 111 -4.97 -0.61 -8.72
N ILE A 112 -6.12 -1.27 -8.77
CA ILE A 112 -7.12 -1.22 -7.70
C ILE A 112 -7.51 -2.63 -7.31
N PHE A 113 -7.54 -2.92 -6.01
CA PHE A 113 -7.92 -4.23 -5.50
C PHE A 113 -8.33 -4.18 -4.02
N LEU A 114 -9.24 -5.07 -3.62
CA LEU A 114 -9.60 -5.30 -2.23
C LEU A 114 -8.61 -6.24 -1.55
N THR A 115 -8.41 -6.04 -0.25
CA THR A 115 -7.46 -6.81 0.56
C THR A 115 -8.03 -7.14 1.94
N LYS A 116 -7.50 -8.23 2.51
CA LYS A 116 -7.61 -8.55 3.93
C LYS A 116 -6.28 -8.24 4.61
N GLU A 117 -6.34 -7.46 5.69
CA GLU A 117 -5.18 -7.02 6.43
C GLU A 117 -4.79 -8.02 7.53
N HIS A 118 -3.49 -8.25 7.67
CA HIS A 118 -2.86 -9.11 8.66
C HIS A 118 -1.72 -8.33 9.33
N VAL A 119 -1.96 -7.87 10.55
CA VAL A 119 -0.91 -7.26 11.38
C VAL A 119 -0.02 -8.39 11.92
N ILE A 120 1.24 -8.42 11.50
CA ILE A 120 2.19 -9.45 11.94
C ILE A 120 2.81 -9.05 13.27
N PHE A 121 3.27 -7.79 13.37
CA PHE A 121 3.64 -7.17 14.62
C PHE A 121 3.44 -5.66 14.56
N ASP A 122 3.17 -5.07 15.72
CA ASP A 122 3.07 -3.64 15.92
C ASP A 122 3.74 -3.28 17.26
N ASN A 123 4.96 -2.78 17.19
CA ASN A 123 5.75 -2.34 18.33
C ASN A 123 5.68 -0.81 18.51
N THR A 124 4.78 -0.12 17.79
CA THR A 124 4.56 1.31 17.92
C THR A 124 3.75 1.57 19.19
N SER A 125 4.41 1.52 20.35
CA SER A 125 3.76 1.69 21.66
C SER A 125 3.02 3.04 21.77
N PRO A 126 1.86 3.12 22.47
CA PRO A 126 1.22 4.40 22.79
C PRO A 126 2.10 5.36 23.63
N SER A 127 3.17 4.85 24.25
CA SER A 127 4.09 5.63 25.11
C SER A 127 5.18 6.37 24.34
N THR A 128 5.45 6.02 23.08
CA THR A 128 6.30 6.81 22.20
C THR A 128 5.41 7.83 21.50
N LYS A 129 5.49 9.09 21.92
CA LYS A 129 4.66 10.24 21.47
C LYS A 129 4.83 10.62 19.99
N SER A 130 5.36 9.74 19.17
CA SER A 130 5.38 9.87 17.73
C SER A 130 4.27 8.97 17.20
N PRO A 131 3.07 9.50 16.93
CA PRO A 131 2.11 8.74 16.14
C PRO A 131 2.80 8.34 14.84
N VAL A 132 2.56 7.11 14.39
CA VAL A 132 2.78 6.74 13.00
C VAL A 132 2.24 7.87 12.12
N GLY A 133 3.14 8.62 11.46
CA GLY A 133 2.80 9.86 10.73
C GLY A 133 3.45 11.16 11.24
N ASP A 134 4.31 11.14 12.25
CA ASP A 134 5.18 12.29 12.57
C ASP A 134 6.21 12.57 11.45
N GLU A 135 6.90 13.72 11.46
CA GLU A 135 7.81 14.10 10.36
C GLU A 135 8.91 13.06 10.08
N THR A 136 9.36 12.31 11.08
CA THR A 136 10.47 11.36 10.99
C THR A 136 10.07 9.96 10.56
N THR A 137 8.82 9.54 10.81
CA THR A 137 8.35 8.21 10.42
C THR A 137 8.32 8.07 8.90
N ILE A 138 8.88 6.96 8.41
CA ILE A 138 8.77 6.52 7.03
C ILE A 138 8.08 5.16 6.95
N LYS A 139 7.37 4.93 5.84
CA LYS A 139 6.76 3.63 5.52
C LYS A 139 7.40 3.04 4.27
N VAL A 140 7.95 1.84 4.38
CA VAL A 140 8.38 1.05 3.21
C VAL A 140 7.18 0.26 2.71
N THR A 141 6.77 0.52 1.48
CA THR A 141 5.65 -0.15 0.80
C THR A 141 6.21 -1.14 -0.21
N TYR A 142 5.75 -2.38 -0.16
CA TYR A 142 6.00 -3.41 -1.16
C TYR A 142 4.73 -3.70 -1.94
N LEU A 143 4.82 -3.67 -3.27
CA LEU A 143 3.76 -4.10 -4.18
C LEU A 143 4.10 -5.51 -4.66
N VAL A 144 3.30 -6.49 -4.27
CA VAL A 144 3.65 -7.91 -4.38
C VAL A 144 2.95 -8.55 -5.57
N VAL A 145 3.75 -9.12 -6.47
CA VAL A 145 3.30 -10.07 -7.49
C VAL A 145 3.77 -11.44 -7.04
N LYS A 146 2.87 -12.43 -7.01
CA LYS A 146 3.24 -13.80 -6.66
C LYS A 146 4.19 -14.38 -7.70
N ARG A 147 5.05 -15.31 -7.27
CA ARG A 147 5.98 -16.06 -8.12
C ARG A 147 5.25 -16.71 -9.30
N ASP A 148 5.91 -16.77 -10.46
CA ASP A 148 5.36 -17.56 -11.56
C ASP A 148 5.24 -19.05 -11.20
N GLY A 149 4.18 -19.70 -11.69
CA GLY A 149 3.89 -21.10 -11.39
C GLY A 149 3.30 -21.41 -10.01
N THR A 150 3.06 -20.41 -9.13
CA THR A 150 2.29 -20.60 -7.88
C THR A 150 0.86 -20.06 -7.98
N THR A 151 -0.04 -20.54 -7.12
CA THR A 151 -1.39 -19.98 -6.95
C THR A 151 -1.36 -18.81 -5.96
N ARG A 152 -2.40 -17.95 -6.00
CA ARG A 152 -2.54 -16.85 -5.03
C ARG A 152 -2.64 -17.39 -3.60
N ASP A 153 -3.46 -18.41 -3.37
CA ASP A 153 -3.63 -19.04 -2.07
C ASP A 153 -2.32 -19.63 -1.52
N ALA A 154 -1.52 -20.30 -2.38
CA ALA A 154 -0.22 -20.84 -1.97
C ALA A 154 0.79 -19.74 -1.66
N CYS A 155 0.77 -18.64 -2.43
CA CYS A 155 1.57 -17.45 -2.16
C CYS A 155 1.18 -16.84 -0.81
N HIS A 156 -0.10 -16.57 -0.58
CA HIS A 156 -0.63 -16.00 0.66
C HIS A 156 -0.35 -16.88 1.86
N LYS A 157 -0.52 -18.20 1.72
CA LYS A 157 -0.18 -19.16 2.78
C LYS A 157 1.30 -19.10 3.15
N THR A 158 2.20 -19.14 2.17
CA THR A 158 3.65 -19.03 2.44
C THR A 158 3.99 -17.68 3.05
N TRP A 159 3.37 -16.61 2.57
CA TRP A 159 3.61 -15.26 3.03
C TRP A 159 3.14 -15.04 4.48
N LEU A 160 1.96 -15.53 4.85
CA LEU A 160 1.41 -15.35 6.19
C LEU A 160 1.99 -16.35 7.19
N ASP A 161 2.00 -17.64 6.86
CA ASP A 161 2.29 -18.70 7.83
C ASP A 161 3.79 -18.93 8.03
N ASP A 162 4.61 -18.65 7.01
CA ASP A 162 6.06 -18.85 7.08
C ASP A 162 6.80 -17.49 7.15
N HIS A 163 6.62 -16.63 6.13
CA HIS A 163 7.39 -15.38 6.00
C HIS A 163 7.07 -14.38 7.13
N GLY A 164 5.80 -14.21 7.52
CA GLY A 164 5.41 -13.31 8.61
C GLY A 164 6.15 -13.62 9.94
N PRO A 165 6.06 -14.85 10.46
CA PRO A 165 6.83 -15.27 11.63
C PRO A 165 8.34 -15.14 11.44
N TYR A 166 8.85 -15.42 10.23
CA TYR A 166 10.28 -15.30 9.93
C TYR A 166 10.77 -13.86 9.99
N VAL A 167 10.04 -12.89 9.40
CA VAL A 167 10.36 -11.45 9.46
C VAL A 167 10.38 -10.94 10.90
N THR A 168 9.49 -11.43 11.75
CA THR A 168 9.45 -11.03 13.18
C THR A 168 10.79 -11.26 13.88
N GLN A 169 11.55 -12.28 13.49
CA GLN A 169 12.90 -12.57 14.04
C GLN A 169 13.92 -11.49 13.71
N PHE A 170 13.68 -10.71 12.64
CA PHE A 170 14.56 -9.65 12.18
C PHE A 170 14.07 -8.23 12.52
N ALA A 171 12.86 -8.08 13.07
CA ALA A 171 12.23 -6.77 13.29
C ALA A 171 13.17 -5.78 14.00
N LYS A 172 13.76 -6.17 15.14
CA LYS A 172 14.70 -5.33 15.88
C LYS A 172 16.00 -5.03 15.11
N ALA A 173 16.55 -6.05 14.44
CA ALA A 173 17.80 -5.95 13.71
C ALA A 173 17.68 -5.02 12.50
N LEU A 174 16.54 -5.07 11.81
CA LEU A 174 16.26 -4.28 10.62
C LEU A 174 15.47 -2.99 10.89
N ASN A 175 15.31 -2.62 12.17
CA ASN A 175 14.64 -1.39 12.60
C ASN A 175 13.16 -1.29 12.16
N MET A 176 12.44 -2.40 12.19
CA MET A 176 11.02 -2.44 11.83
C MET A 176 10.17 -2.28 13.09
N ASP A 177 9.37 -1.22 13.14
CA ASP A 177 8.49 -0.94 14.27
C ASP A 177 7.11 -1.57 14.08
N LYS A 178 6.62 -1.62 12.84
CA LYS A 178 5.36 -2.28 12.50
C LYS A 178 5.48 -2.97 11.15
N TYR A 179 4.84 -4.12 11.01
CA TYR A 179 4.79 -4.87 9.76
C TYR A 179 3.38 -5.42 9.52
N VAL A 180 2.83 -5.09 8.36
CA VAL A 180 1.48 -5.49 7.94
C VAL A 180 1.55 -6.14 6.57
N GLN A 181 0.85 -7.25 6.42
CA GLN A 181 0.57 -7.86 5.11
C GLN A 181 -0.89 -7.58 4.75
N SER A 182 -1.15 -7.18 3.52
CA SER A 182 -2.51 -7.04 3.01
C SER A 182 -2.66 -7.91 1.78
N HIS A 183 -3.41 -9.00 1.91
CA HIS A 183 -3.55 -10.02 0.88
C HIS A 183 -4.75 -9.72 0.00
N THR A 184 -4.56 -9.70 -1.31
CA THR A 184 -5.64 -9.42 -2.26
C THR A 184 -6.76 -10.45 -2.15
N ILE A 185 -7.98 -9.98 -1.97
CA ILE A 185 -9.18 -10.81 -2.00
C ILE A 185 -9.59 -10.94 -3.47
N THR A 186 -10.01 -12.15 -3.85
CA THR A 186 -10.60 -12.36 -5.17
C THR A 186 -12.11 -12.34 -5.00
N ASP A 187 -12.75 -11.32 -5.56
CA ASP A 187 -14.20 -11.17 -5.57
C ASP A 187 -14.67 -10.48 -6.86
N ASP A 188 -15.86 -10.84 -7.32
CA ASP A 188 -16.43 -10.33 -8.59
C ASP A 188 -16.62 -8.80 -8.56
N PHE A 189 -16.84 -8.23 -7.38
CA PHE A 189 -17.04 -6.79 -7.23
C PHE A 189 -15.73 -6.03 -7.49
N SER A 190 -14.61 -6.47 -6.90
CA SER A 190 -13.29 -5.85 -7.13
C SER A 190 -12.83 -5.98 -8.58
N GLU A 191 -13.11 -7.10 -9.25
CA GLU A 191 -12.81 -7.26 -10.68
C GLU A 191 -13.67 -6.34 -11.54
N SER A 192 -14.97 -6.20 -11.24
CA SER A 192 -15.85 -5.26 -11.95
C SER A 192 -15.39 -3.80 -11.78
N LEU A 193 -14.95 -3.42 -10.58
CA LEU A 193 -14.40 -2.09 -10.31
C LEU A 193 -13.17 -1.82 -11.17
N ARG A 194 -12.22 -2.77 -11.20
CA ARG A 194 -11.00 -2.68 -12.01
C ARG A 194 -11.29 -2.53 -13.50
N GLU A 195 -12.19 -3.35 -14.04
CA GLU A 195 -12.52 -3.34 -15.47
C GLU A 195 -13.14 -2.02 -15.92
N LYS A 196 -14.03 -1.44 -15.11
CA LYS A 196 -14.64 -0.13 -15.41
C LYS A 196 -13.63 1.01 -15.45
N SER A 197 -12.62 0.96 -14.58
CA SER A 197 -11.59 2.02 -14.51
C SER A 197 -10.49 1.87 -15.57
N GLY A 198 -10.38 0.72 -16.24
CA GLY A 198 -9.29 0.43 -17.18
C GLY A 198 -7.94 0.21 -16.49
N PHE A 199 -7.93 -0.03 -15.17
CA PHE A 199 -6.70 -0.22 -14.40
C PHE A 199 -6.00 -1.54 -14.73
N ALA A 200 -4.68 -1.56 -14.54
CA ALA A 200 -3.87 -2.76 -14.69
C ALA A 200 -4.34 -3.87 -13.73
N LYS A 201 -3.96 -5.11 -14.06
CA LYS A 201 -4.34 -6.31 -13.29
C LYS A 201 -4.05 -6.12 -11.78
N ALA A 202 -4.97 -6.58 -10.94
CA ALA A 202 -4.78 -6.60 -9.49
C ALA A 202 -3.48 -7.33 -9.11
N LEU A 203 -2.75 -6.75 -8.16
CA LEU A 203 -1.59 -7.37 -7.56
C LEU A 203 -2.02 -8.48 -6.58
N ASP A 204 -1.07 -9.26 -6.07
CA ASP A 204 -1.38 -10.31 -5.08
C ASP A 204 -1.39 -9.78 -3.64
N GLY A 205 -0.90 -8.57 -3.42
CA GLY A 205 -1.07 -7.85 -2.16
C GLY A 205 -0.07 -6.72 -1.98
N ILE A 206 -0.04 -6.17 -0.77
CA ILE A 206 1.00 -5.23 -0.34
C ILE A 206 1.62 -5.66 1.00
N THR A 207 2.91 -5.35 1.19
CA THR A 207 3.53 -5.32 2.53
C THR A 207 3.79 -3.87 2.90
N GLU A 208 3.55 -3.54 4.16
CA GLU A 208 3.85 -2.23 4.69
C GLU A 208 4.71 -2.36 5.95
N VAL A 209 5.80 -1.61 5.99
CA VAL A 209 6.76 -1.63 7.11
C VAL A 209 6.98 -0.22 7.59
N TRP A 210 6.65 0.06 8.84
CA TRP A 210 6.88 1.36 9.45
C TRP A 210 8.20 1.37 10.20
N ILE A 211 8.91 2.49 10.06
CA ILE A 211 10.15 2.81 10.75
C ILE A 211 9.94 4.20 11.36
N VAL A 212 9.75 4.26 12.67
CA VAL A 212 9.42 5.49 13.42
C VAL A 212 10.63 6.40 13.53
N ASP A 213 11.79 5.81 13.86
CA ASP A 213 13.07 6.51 13.89
C ASP A 213 14.05 5.87 12.88
N PRO A 214 14.20 6.45 11.67
CA PRO A 214 15.12 5.94 10.66
C PRO A 214 16.59 6.31 10.94
N SER A 215 16.97 6.68 12.17
CA SER A 215 18.34 7.06 12.54
C SER A 215 19.40 5.97 12.38
N LYS A 216 19.00 4.68 12.34
CA LYS A 216 19.95 3.59 12.06
C LYS A 216 20.50 3.70 10.65
N SER A 217 21.82 3.68 10.51
CA SER A 217 22.44 3.82 9.20
C SER A 217 22.18 2.59 8.33
N PRO A 218 22.13 2.73 6.99
CA PRO A 218 22.04 1.59 6.07
C PRO A 218 23.17 0.57 6.26
N GLN A 219 24.35 1.01 6.72
CA GLN A 219 25.50 0.14 7.00
C GLN A 219 25.23 -0.77 8.20
N ASP A 220 24.65 -0.22 9.28
CA ASP A 220 24.29 -0.99 10.47
C ASP A 220 23.23 -2.05 10.15
N ILE A 221 22.25 -1.70 9.32
CA ILE A 221 21.21 -2.62 8.87
C ILE A 221 21.82 -3.73 7.99
N ALA A 222 22.69 -3.37 7.04
CA ALA A 222 23.35 -4.32 6.15
C ALA A 222 24.23 -5.33 6.91
N ALA A 223 24.95 -4.88 7.94
CA ALA A 223 25.82 -5.74 8.76
C ALA A 223 25.09 -6.89 9.47
N THR A 224 23.77 -6.80 9.64
CA THR A 224 22.97 -7.87 10.26
C THR A 224 22.82 -9.12 9.38
N GLY A 225 23.02 -8.99 8.06
CA GLY A 225 22.68 -10.02 7.08
C GLY A 225 21.19 -10.40 7.03
N GLY A 226 20.32 -9.69 7.77
CA GLY A 226 18.88 -9.94 7.81
C GLY A 226 18.23 -9.71 6.45
N SER A 227 18.59 -8.61 5.78
CA SER A 227 18.05 -8.26 4.46
C SER A 227 18.30 -9.36 3.42
N THR A 228 19.52 -9.91 3.34
CA THR A 228 19.82 -11.00 2.40
C THR A 228 18.98 -12.25 2.68
N ARG A 229 18.82 -12.60 3.96
CA ARG A 229 17.99 -13.75 4.37
C ARG A 229 16.53 -13.57 4.03
N LEU A 230 15.99 -12.36 4.20
CA LEU A 230 14.61 -12.05 3.81
C LEU A 230 14.44 -12.08 2.29
N ILE A 231 15.41 -11.58 1.51
CA ILE A 231 15.35 -11.65 0.05
C ILE A 231 15.32 -13.10 -0.45
N GLU A 232 16.13 -14.00 0.11
CA GLU A 232 16.08 -15.43 -0.26
C GLU A 232 14.76 -16.08 0.13
N ASP A 233 14.16 -15.69 1.25
CA ASP A 233 12.85 -16.17 1.67
C ASP A 233 11.72 -15.64 0.78
N GLU A 234 11.75 -14.34 0.42
CA GLU A 234 10.80 -13.70 -0.51
C GLU A 234 10.74 -14.44 -1.86
N LYS A 235 11.88 -14.91 -2.40
CA LYS A 235 11.95 -15.67 -3.66
C LYS A 235 11.12 -16.96 -3.66
N ARG A 236 10.73 -17.48 -2.48
CA ARG A 236 9.86 -18.67 -2.40
C ARG A 236 8.45 -18.40 -2.92
N PHE A 237 7.96 -17.17 -2.82
CA PHE A 237 6.57 -16.83 -3.12
C PHE A 237 6.36 -15.54 -3.92
N VAL A 238 7.36 -14.67 -4.05
CA VAL A 238 7.28 -13.38 -4.78
C VAL A 238 8.01 -13.46 -6.12
N GLU A 239 7.38 -12.94 -7.17
CA GLU A 239 8.04 -12.61 -8.43
C GLU A 239 8.72 -11.25 -8.29
N LEU A 240 9.97 -11.25 -7.80
CA LEU A 240 10.68 -10.02 -7.45
C LEU A 240 10.81 -9.07 -8.66
N GLY A 241 11.08 -9.59 -9.86
CA GLY A 241 11.25 -8.81 -11.08
C GLY A 241 9.98 -8.11 -11.58
N GLN A 242 8.81 -8.47 -11.06
CA GLN A 242 7.52 -7.82 -11.37
C GLN A 242 6.95 -7.02 -10.18
N SER A 243 7.57 -7.16 -9.02
CA SER A 243 7.20 -6.50 -7.77
C SER A 243 7.95 -5.17 -7.61
N ARG A 244 7.52 -4.36 -6.64
CA ARG A 244 8.16 -3.06 -6.31
C ARG A 244 8.34 -2.92 -4.81
N CYS A 245 9.34 -2.15 -4.41
CA CYS A 245 9.46 -1.64 -3.05
C CYS A 245 9.92 -0.19 -3.08
N PHE A 246 9.34 0.64 -2.21
CA PHE A 246 9.67 2.07 -2.14
C PHE A 246 9.27 2.68 -0.80
N VAL A 247 9.94 3.77 -0.44
CA VAL A 247 9.69 4.52 0.78
C VAL A 247 8.62 5.59 0.52
N THR A 248 7.69 5.71 1.45
CA THR A 248 6.57 6.63 1.39
C THR A 248 6.43 7.47 2.65
N LYS A 249 5.82 8.65 2.47
CA LYS A 249 5.29 9.49 3.54
C LYS A 249 3.79 9.27 3.64
N GLU A 250 3.31 8.95 4.82
CA GLU A 250 1.87 8.79 5.06
C GLU A 250 1.19 10.13 5.35
N HIS A 251 0.00 10.27 4.80
CA HIS A 251 -0.94 11.36 5.00
C HIS A 251 -2.28 10.75 5.37
N VAL A 252 -2.66 10.83 6.65
CA VAL A 252 -3.98 10.42 7.10
C VAL A 252 -4.98 11.48 6.65
N ILE A 253 -5.86 11.12 5.72
CA ILE A 253 -6.92 12.02 5.24
C ILE A 253 -8.03 12.09 6.29
N PHE A 254 -8.45 10.91 6.78
CA PHE A 254 -9.34 10.77 7.93
C PHE A 254 -9.24 9.37 8.55
N ASP A 255 -9.62 9.26 9.81
CA ASP A 255 -9.77 8.01 10.56
C ASP A 255 -10.92 8.20 11.58
N PHE A 256 -12.04 7.54 11.34
CA PHE A 256 -13.27 7.72 12.11
C PHE A 256 -13.47 6.74 13.27
N ARG A 257 -12.50 5.84 13.53
CA ARG A 257 -12.51 4.83 14.59
C ARG A 257 -13.86 4.18 14.91
#